data_AF-A0A2A3JY98-F1
#
_entry.id   AF-A0A2A3JY98-F1
#
_cell.length_a   1.000
_cell.length_b   1.000
_cell.length_c   1.000
_cell.angle_alpha   90.00
_cell.angle_beta   90.00
_cell.angle_gamma   90.00
#
_symmetry.space_group_name_H-M   'P 1'
#
loop_
_entity.id
_entity.type
_entity.pdbx_description
1 polymer ?
#
loop_
_entity_poly.entity_id
_entity_poly.type
_entity_poly.pdbx_seq_one_letter_code
_entity_poly.pdbx_strand_id
1 'polypeptide(L)'
;MIGSVVATWIFQCNPDIFDVDKLLNEGVSVFLFAAKQNAKRMQDGDRFYLWRSQGKGKSVAGVVAKGVLLDRPKVREDDSAGRKYWRDPKNATAQTSRVSVRIDEVANKKGVLQRAWMLDDPILSDLLILKMASGSNYLLEEPHLGRIDSLWENTGVNWSRSQSLAALHVYQYTYGGSLSLRAGQPIPETATLIGRTVKGFYNKVLNFRHIDPRDQRAGFSGAGEVDREVWAEFFDPEANEIRTEALEGEYQRLWGGSSRESRRQEQGKADAAGSGAGSDYQYRPGPAPRIEGYSVIPIQHERWFVYVLALNNKKALKVGYSHAPKSRLSAYNRTIMPEVTGLSWNLAFTHEVPSVKVAELTEQKTLNQFAGKQLPSNGEILMGVDVVEIQLAIIKNSGDAVDEVSAGRGVTEIGEPWRSFI
;
A
#
# COMPACT_ATOMS: atom_id res chain seq x y z
N MET A 1 -17.65 -35.01 -25.10
CA MET A 1 -17.53 -34.91 -23.63
C MET A 1 -17.20 -33.46 -23.31
N ILE A 2 -18.17 -32.70 -22.80
CA ILE A 2 -17.92 -31.34 -22.31
C ILE A 2 -17.19 -31.53 -20.98
N GLY A 3 -15.89 -31.24 -20.93
CA GLY A 3 -15.14 -31.30 -19.68
C GLY A 3 -15.79 -30.37 -18.67
N SER A 4 -16.22 -30.90 -17.53
CA SER A 4 -16.75 -30.08 -16.44
C SER A 4 -15.69 -29.05 -16.06
N VAL A 5 -16.02 -27.76 -16.13
CA VAL A 5 -15.13 -26.70 -15.69
C VAL A 5 -14.93 -26.85 -14.18
N VAL A 6 -13.69 -27.06 -13.76
CA VAL A 6 -13.32 -27.20 -12.34
C VAL A 6 -13.49 -25.85 -11.67
N ALA A 7 -14.48 -25.72 -10.77
CA ALA A 7 -14.66 -24.48 -10.03
C ALA A 7 -13.59 -24.35 -8.95
N THR A 8 -13.26 -23.11 -8.58
CA THR A 8 -12.29 -22.84 -7.51
C THR A 8 -12.93 -21.99 -6.41
N TRP A 9 -12.72 -22.36 -5.15
CA TRP A 9 -13.39 -21.72 -4.01
C TRP A 9 -12.39 -21.14 -3.00
N ILE A 10 -12.76 -20.09 -2.26
CA ILE A 10 -12.12 -19.74 -0.99
C ILE A 10 -12.98 -20.26 0.15
N PHE A 11 -12.41 -21.07 1.03
CA PHE A 11 -13.04 -21.54 2.26
C PHE A 11 -12.50 -20.75 3.44
N GLN A 12 -13.37 -19.97 4.08
CA GLN A 12 -13.01 -19.16 5.23
C GLN A 12 -13.10 -19.98 6.52
N CYS A 13 -12.00 -20.01 7.27
CA CYS A 13 -11.87 -20.67 8.55
C CYS A 13 -11.54 -19.66 9.65
N ASN A 14 -12.33 -19.65 10.73
CA ASN A 14 -12.06 -18.82 11.91
C ASN A 14 -11.30 -19.64 12.97
N PRO A 15 -10.05 -19.27 13.33
CA PRO A 15 -9.26 -20.00 14.33
C PRO A 15 -9.88 -20.02 15.74
N ASP A 16 -10.81 -19.11 16.03
CA ASP A 16 -11.56 -19.08 17.29
C ASP A 16 -12.67 -20.14 17.35
N ILE A 17 -13.07 -20.70 16.21
CA ILE A 17 -14.11 -21.74 16.10
C ILE A 17 -13.48 -23.10 15.80
N PHE A 18 -12.46 -23.12 14.95
CA PHE A 18 -11.79 -24.33 14.47
C PHE A 18 -10.29 -24.10 14.42
N ASP A 19 -9.49 -24.89 15.14
CA ASP A 19 -8.04 -24.73 15.28
C ASP A 19 -7.28 -25.17 14.01
N VAL A 20 -7.42 -24.36 12.96
CA VAL A 20 -6.82 -24.61 11.65
C VAL A 20 -5.29 -24.64 11.71
N ASP A 21 -4.67 -23.81 12.55
CA ASP A 21 -3.22 -23.76 12.67
C ASP A 21 -2.68 -25.07 13.26
N LYS A 22 -3.32 -25.61 14.30
CA LYS A 22 -2.96 -26.92 14.85
C LYS A 22 -3.24 -28.05 13.87
N LEU A 23 -4.35 -28.00 13.12
CA LEU A 23 -4.68 -28.97 12.09
C LEU A 23 -3.58 -29.07 11.02
N LEU A 24 -3.16 -27.92 10.50
CA LEU A 24 -2.12 -27.83 9.48
C LEU A 24 -0.75 -28.27 10.02
N ASN A 25 -0.40 -27.86 11.25
CA ASN A 25 0.86 -28.24 11.87
C ASN A 25 0.97 -29.74 12.17
N GLU A 26 -0.14 -30.41 12.49
CA GLU A 26 -0.19 -31.86 12.70
C GLU A 26 -0.29 -32.66 11.39
N GLY A 27 -0.28 -32.00 10.24
CA GLY A 27 -0.26 -32.65 8.92
C GLY A 27 -1.56 -33.34 8.53
N VAL A 28 -2.69 -32.94 9.12
CA VAL A 28 -4.00 -33.49 8.73
C VAL A 28 -4.38 -32.93 7.37
N SER A 29 -4.34 -33.79 6.36
CA SER A 29 -4.61 -33.41 4.97
C SER A 29 -6.06 -33.59 4.56
N VAL A 30 -6.82 -34.49 5.19
CA VAL A 30 -8.22 -34.77 4.83
C VAL A 30 -9.14 -34.51 6.02
N PHE A 31 -10.15 -33.66 5.82
CA PHE A 31 -11.14 -33.31 6.84
C PHE A 31 -12.43 -32.76 6.21
N LEU A 32 -13.44 -32.52 7.04
CA LEU A 32 -14.72 -31.96 6.60
C LEU A 32 -14.80 -30.45 6.81
N PHE A 33 -15.25 -29.72 5.79
CA PHE A 33 -15.47 -28.27 5.85
C PHE A 33 -16.95 -27.92 5.69
N ALA A 34 -17.41 -26.87 6.37
CA ALA A 34 -18.80 -26.42 6.26
C ALA A 34 -19.10 -25.78 4.89
N ALA A 35 -20.11 -26.31 4.21
CA ALA A 35 -20.55 -25.87 2.89
C ALA A 35 -22.03 -25.44 2.95
N LYS A 36 -22.28 -24.20 3.40
CA LYS A 36 -23.65 -23.67 3.56
C LYS A 36 -24.22 -23.04 2.29
N GLN A 37 -23.74 -21.84 1.95
CA GLN A 37 -24.39 -20.95 0.96
C GLN A 37 -24.29 -21.46 -0.48
N ASN A 38 -23.11 -21.98 -0.87
CA ASN A 38 -22.84 -22.41 -2.25
C ASN A 38 -22.89 -23.93 -2.45
N ALA A 39 -23.49 -24.69 -1.53
CA ALA A 39 -23.44 -26.15 -1.53
C ALA A 39 -23.85 -26.81 -2.85
N LYS A 40 -24.89 -26.28 -3.51
CA LYS A 40 -25.45 -26.82 -4.76
C LYS A 40 -24.52 -26.65 -5.97
N ARG A 41 -23.55 -25.74 -5.89
CA ARG A 41 -22.62 -25.41 -6.99
C ARG A 41 -21.31 -26.20 -6.89
N MET A 42 -21.02 -26.79 -5.72
CA MET A 42 -19.79 -27.53 -5.47
C MET A 42 -19.85 -28.93 -6.05
N GLN A 43 -18.77 -29.34 -6.69
CA GLN A 43 -18.60 -30.67 -7.27
C GLN A 43 -17.34 -31.34 -6.74
N ASP A 44 -17.32 -32.67 -6.84
CA ASP A 44 -16.11 -33.45 -6.63
C ASP A 44 -15.04 -33.03 -7.64
N GLY A 45 -13.80 -32.87 -7.18
CA GLY A 45 -12.68 -32.37 -7.96
C GLY A 45 -12.55 -30.84 -8.05
N ASP A 46 -13.51 -30.07 -7.56
CA ASP A 46 -13.36 -28.61 -7.44
C ASP A 46 -12.13 -28.25 -6.60
N ARG A 47 -11.43 -27.17 -6.98
CA ARG A 47 -10.26 -26.67 -6.22
C ARG A 47 -10.72 -25.76 -5.09
N PHE A 48 -9.88 -25.62 -4.06
CA PHE A 48 -10.10 -24.59 -3.05
C PHE A 48 -8.79 -24.00 -2.52
N TYR A 49 -8.92 -22.78 -2.01
CA TYR A 49 -7.96 -22.08 -1.18
C TYR A 49 -8.51 -21.94 0.24
N LEU A 50 -7.71 -22.30 1.24
CA LEU A 50 -8.06 -22.17 2.65
C LEU A 50 -7.68 -20.78 3.15
N TRP A 51 -8.67 -19.98 3.48
CA TRP A 51 -8.50 -18.67 4.09
C TRP A 51 -8.60 -18.76 5.60
N ARG A 52 -7.51 -18.42 6.31
CA ARG A 52 -7.52 -18.22 7.76
C ARG A 52 -7.93 -16.79 8.07
N SER A 53 -8.99 -16.60 8.86
CA SER A 53 -9.34 -15.27 9.38
C SER A 53 -8.44 -14.88 10.56
N GLN A 54 -8.46 -13.60 10.95
CA GLN A 54 -7.55 -13.08 11.98
C GLN A 54 -7.82 -13.68 13.38
N GLY A 55 -9.09 -13.93 13.71
CA GLY A 55 -9.53 -14.36 15.03
C GLY A 55 -9.11 -13.42 16.17
N LYS A 56 -9.38 -13.83 17.41
CA LYS A 56 -8.99 -13.10 18.63
C LYS A 56 -7.48 -13.14 18.86
N GLY A 57 -6.82 -14.20 18.39
CA GLY A 57 -5.36 -14.37 18.47
C GLY A 57 -4.55 -13.43 17.57
N LYS A 58 -5.22 -12.58 16.77
CA LYS A 58 -4.59 -11.67 15.80
C LYS A 58 -3.67 -12.38 14.81
N SER A 59 -4.01 -13.60 14.42
CA SER A 59 -3.30 -14.35 13.38
C SER A 59 -3.27 -13.57 12.08
N VAL A 60 -2.22 -13.74 11.28
CA VAL A 60 -2.14 -13.13 9.95
C VAL A 60 -3.27 -13.71 9.09
N ALA A 61 -4.25 -12.88 8.75
CA ALA A 61 -5.36 -13.29 7.90
C ALA A 61 -4.92 -13.44 6.45
N GLY A 62 -5.46 -14.43 5.74
CA GLY A 62 -5.10 -14.67 4.34
C GLY A 62 -5.18 -16.14 3.94
N VAL A 63 -4.69 -16.46 2.75
CA VAL A 63 -4.66 -17.83 2.22
C VAL A 63 -3.45 -18.58 2.76
N VAL A 64 -3.70 -19.76 3.35
CA VAL A 64 -2.70 -20.57 4.07
C VAL A 64 -2.53 -21.99 3.50
N ALA A 65 -3.44 -22.46 2.66
CA ALA A 65 -3.36 -23.76 2.01
C ALA A 65 -4.19 -23.78 0.72
N LYS A 66 -3.97 -24.77 -0.14
CA LYS A 66 -4.83 -25.10 -1.28
C LYS A 66 -5.03 -26.60 -1.41
N GLY A 67 -6.07 -27.00 -2.13
CA GLY A 67 -6.36 -28.40 -2.38
C GLY A 67 -7.62 -28.63 -3.21
N VAL A 68 -8.24 -29.79 -3.02
CA VAL A 68 -9.42 -30.24 -3.78
C VAL A 68 -10.56 -30.72 -2.89
N LEU A 69 -11.79 -30.61 -3.40
CA LEU A 69 -12.97 -31.26 -2.86
C LEU A 69 -12.96 -32.74 -3.29
N LEU A 70 -13.27 -33.63 -2.35
CA LEU A 70 -13.31 -35.09 -2.54
C LEU A 70 -14.73 -35.64 -2.71
N ASP A 71 -15.75 -34.83 -2.42
CA ASP A 71 -17.15 -35.18 -2.63
C ASP A 71 -18.04 -33.94 -2.77
N ARG A 72 -19.33 -34.18 -3.03
CA ARG A 72 -20.36 -33.14 -2.96
C ARG A 72 -20.77 -32.88 -1.51
N PRO A 73 -21.17 -31.65 -1.16
CA PRO A 73 -21.71 -31.33 0.16
C PRO A 73 -22.88 -32.24 0.58
N LYS A 74 -22.83 -32.76 1.80
CA LYS A 74 -23.86 -33.61 2.42
C LYS A 74 -24.12 -33.17 3.85
N VAL A 75 -25.35 -33.33 4.33
CA VAL A 75 -25.65 -33.15 5.75
C VAL A 75 -25.10 -34.36 6.51
N ARG A 76 -24.13 -34.13 7.38
CA ARG A 76 -23.46 -35.13 8.22
C ARG A 76 -22.88 -34.44 9.44
N GLU A 77 -22.45 -35.19 10.46
CA GLU A 77 -21.56 -34.67 11.51
C GLU A 77 -20.13 -34.51 10.98
N ASP A 78 -19.23 -33.93 11.78
CA ASP A 78 -17.80 -34.08 11.56
C ASP A 78 -17.29 -35.33 12.29
N ASP A 79 -17.15 -36.42 11.53
CA ASP A 79 -16.56 -37.70 11.92
C ASP A 79 -15.13 -37.87 11.39
N SER A 80 -14.56 -36.83 10.78
CA SER A 80 -13.23 -36.86 10.19
C SER A 80 -12.12 -36.63 11.22
N ALA A 81 -10.86 -36.73 10.78
CA ALA A 81 -9.71 -36.31 11.57
C ALA A 81 -9.79 -34.84 12.02
N GLY A 82 -10.58 -34.01 11.32
CA GLY A 82 -10.88 -32.62 11.67
C GLY A 82 -11.66 -32.45 12.98
N ARG A 83 -12.38 -33.48 13.44
CA ARG A 83 -13.29 -33.43 14.59
C ARG A 83 -12.65 -32.87 15.86
N LYS A 84 -11.39 -33.23 16.14
CA LYS A 84 -10.67 -32.82 17.36
C LYS A 84 -10.24 -31.34 17.38
N TYR A 85 -10.35 -30.63 16.26
CA TYR A 85 -9.92 -29.23 16.15
C TYR A 85 -11.06 -28.23 16.33
N TRP A 86 -12.32 -28.68 16.45
CA TRP A 86 -13.41 -27.81 16.87
C TRP A 86 -13.17 -27.29 18.29
N ARG A 87 -13.26 -25.97 18.47
CA ARG A 87 -13.13 -25.34 19.80
C ARG A 87 -14.33 -25.65 20.69
N ASP A 88 -15.52 -25.76 20.09
CA ASP A 88 -16.73 -26.26 20.74
C ASP A 88 -17.12 -27.61 20.10
N PRO A 89 -17.08 -28.73 20.84
CA PRO A 89 -17.46 -30.05 20.36
C PRO A 89 -18.87 -30.13 19.77
N LYS A 90 -19.80 -29.26 20.19
CA LYS A 90 -21.16 -29.20 19.62
C LYS A 90 -21.14 -28.87 18.13
N ASN A 91 -20.16 -28.08 17.68
CA ASN A 91 -20.00 -27.78 16.27
C ASN A 91 -19.59 -29.03 15.48
N ALA A 92 -18.89 -29.99 16.07
CA ALA A 92 -18.54 -31.23 15.40
C ALA A 92 -19.77 -32.15 15.23
N THR A 93 -20.61 -32.29 16.27
CA THR A 93 -21.80 -33.16 16.26
C THR A 93 -23.01 -32.55 15.56
N ALA A 94 -22.99 -31.24 15.25
CA ALA A 94 -24.10 -30.60 14.55
C ALA A 94 -24.30 -31.20 13.15
N GLN A 95 -25.53 -31.59 12.81
CA GLN A 95 -25.91 -32.03 11.47
C GLN A 95 -25.95 -30.81 10.53
N THR A 96 -24.89 -30.60 9.75
CA THR A 96 -24.81 -29.48 8.80
C THR A 96 -24.23 -29.93 7.48
N SER A 97 -24.50 -29.15 6.43
CA SER A 97 -23.94 -29.41 5.10
C SER A 97 -22.42 -29.27 5.15
N ARG A 98 -21.71 -30.37 4.96
CA ARG A 98 -20.24 -30.47 4.97
C ARG A 98 -19.74 -31.15 3.71
N VAL A 99 -18.59 -30.69 3.23
CA VAL A 99 -17.85 -31.26 2.11
C VAL A 99 -16.53 -31.82 2.59
N SER A 100 -16.11 -32.95 2.03
CA SER A 100 -14.80 -33.53 2.28
C SER A 100 -13.77 -32.83 1.41
N VAL A 101 -12.66 -32.42 2.03
CA VAL A 101 -11.58 -31.72 1.35
C VAL A 101 -10.26 -32.43 1.61
N ARG A 102 -9.35 -32.35 0.63
CA ARG A 102 -7.95 -32.72 0.79
C ARG A 102 -7.08 -31.49 0.55
N ILE A 103 -6.20 -31.19 1.49
CA ILE A 103 -5.12 -30.23 1.30
C ILE A 103 -4.01 -30.90 0.48
N ASP A 104 -3.65 -30.25 -0.62
CA ASP A 104 -2.53 -30.68 -1.46
C ASP A 104 -1.26 -29.89 -1.13
N GLU A 105 -1.38 -28.63 -0.70
CA GLU A 105 -0.24 -27.77 -0.37
C GLU A 105 -0.55 -26.82 0.79
N VAL A 106 0.42 -26.63 1.69
CA VAL A 106 0.35 -25.68 2.81
C VAL A 106 1.39 -24.58 2.61
N ALA A 107 0.99 -23.33 2.79
CA ALA A 107 1.89 -22.19 2.70
C ALA A 107 3.00 -22.29 3.77
N ASN A 108 4.24 -22.10 3.36
CA ASN A 108 5.34 -21.95 4.31
C ASN A 108 5.24 -20.60 5.07
N LYS A 109 6.10 -20.37 6.08
CA LYS A 109 6.08 -19.15 6.90
C LYS A 109 6.12 -17.84 6.10
N LYS A 110 6.75 -17.85 4.91
CA LYS A 110 6.86 -16.71 3.99
C LYS A 110 5.85 -16.76 2.84
N GLY A 111 5.13 -17.87 2.68
CA GLY A 111 4.22 -18.19 1.57
C GLY A 111 2.76 -17.81 1.80
N VAL A 112 2.40 -17.38 3.01
CA VAL A 112 1.02 -16.97 3.31
C VAL A 112 0.65 -15.75 2.48
N LEU A 113 -0.41 -15.86 1.67
CA LEU A 113 -0.94 -14.73 0.91
C LEU A 113 -1.77 -13.86 1.83
N GLN A 114 -1.18 -12.77 2.32
CA GLN A 114 -1.79 -11.97 3.37
C GLN A 114 -2.96 -11.13 2.87
N ARG A 115 -4.01 -11.03 3.68
CA ARG A 115 -5.17 -10.15 3.44
C ARG A 115 -4.74 -8.72 3.14
N ALA A 116 -3.76 -8.20 3.88
CA ALA A 116 -3.26 -6.83 3.70
C ALA A 116 -2.71 -6.61 2.29
N TRP A 117 -2.05 -7.61 1.70
CA TRP A 117 -1.52 -7.49 0.34
C TRP A 117 -2.63 -7.50 -0.71
N MET A 118 -3.69 -8.27 -0.47
CA MET A 118 -4.83 -8.33 -1.39
C MET A 118 -5.65 -7.05 -1.38
N LEU A 119 -5.74 -6.33 -0.25
CA LEU A 119 -6.38 -5.02 -0.19
C LEU A 119 -5.71 -3.98 -1.08
N ASP A 120 -4.38 -4.05 -1.22
CA ASP A 120 -3.58 -3.15 -2.03
C ASP A 120 -3.37 -3.68 -3.46
N ASP A 121 -3.90 -4.86 -3.79
CA ASP A 121 -3.71 -5.49 -5.10
C ASP A 121 -4.74 -4.97 -6.12
N PRO A 122 -4.31 -4.55 -7.32
CA PRO A 122 -5.20 -3.96 -8.31
C PRO A 122 -6.29 -4.92 -8.81
N ILE A 123 -6.09 -6.23 -8.70
CA ILE A 123 -7.05 -7.25 -9.12
C ILE A 123 -7.79 -7.82 -7.91
N LEU A 124 -7.11 -8.10 -6.79
CA LEU A 124 -7.73 -8.82 -5.66
C LEU A 124 -8.45 -7.92 -4.64
N SER A 125 -8.26 -6.59 -4.69
CA SER A 125 -8.83 -5.66 -3.71
C SER A 125 -10.35 -5.71 -3.61
N ASP A 126 -11.02 -6.19 -4.65
CA ASP A 126 -12.46 -6.23 -4.75
C ASP A 126 -13.07 -7.62 -4.49
N LEU A 127 -12.24 -8.61 -4.10
CA LEU A 127 -12.64 -9.95 -3.70
C LEU A 127 -13.80 -9.96 -2.70
N LEU A 128 -14.76 -10.86 -2.93
CA LEU A 128 -15.99 -10.92 -2.12
C LEU A 128 -15.71 -11.17 -0.63
N ILE A 129 -14.71 -11.99 -0.30
CA ILE A 129 -14.31 -12.26 1.09
C ILE A 129 -13.76 -11.02 1.80
N LEU A 130 -13.19 -10.05 1.07
CA LEU A 130 -12.69 -8.79 1.63
C LEU A 130 -13.84 -7.82 1.95
N LYS A 131 -14.85 -7.79 1.09
CA LYS A 131 -16.04 -6.91 1.21
C LYS A 131 -17.08 -7.46 2.19
N MET A 132 -17.31 -8.78 2.18
CA MET A 132 -18.35 -9.45 2.97
C MET A 132 -17.81 -10.73 3.60
N ALA A 133 -17.12 -10.61 4.73
CA ALA A 133 -16.44 -11.71 5.42
C ALA A 133 -17.37 -12.61 6.28
N SER A 134 -18.69 -12.55 6.13
CA SER A 134 -19.65 -13.34 6.93
C SER A 134 -19.94 -14.74 6.36
N GLY A 135 -19.55 -15.01 5.11
CA GLY A 135 -19.72 -16.29 4.44
C GLY A 135 -18.64 -17.32 4.81
N SER A 136 -18.95 -18.60 4.62
CA SER A 136 -17.99 -19.71 4.84
C SER A 136 -17.26 -20.12 3.56
N ASN A 137 -17.82 -19.81 2.40
CA ASN A 137 -17.28 -20.19 1.10
C ASN A 137 -17.61 -19.15 0.03
N TYR A 138 -16.63 -18.84 -0.82
CA TYR A 138 -16.70 -17.83 -1.87
C TYR A 138 -16.21 -18.44 -3.18
N LEU A 139 -16.95 -18.25 -4.27
CA LEU A 139 -16.48 -18.66 -5.58
C LEU A 139 -15.36 -17.72 -6.04
N LEU A 140 -14.31 -18.27 -6.63
CA LEU A 140 -13.30 -17.52 -7.36
C LEU A 140 -13.55 -17.65 -8.86
N GLU A 141 -13.59 -16.51 -9.52
CA GLU A 141 -13.73 -16.37 -10.96
C GLU A 141 -12.52 -15.60 -11.49
N GLU A 142 -12.34 -15.58 -12.81
CA GLU A 142 -11.36 -14.68 -13.42
C GLU A 142 -11.82 -13.21 -13.28
N PRO A 143 -10.91 -12.25 -13.09
CA PRO A 143 -9.44 -12.38 -13.08
C PRO A 143 -8.82 -12.76 -11.73
N HIS A 144 -9.62 -12.96 -10.67
CA HIS A 144 -9.11 -13.21 -9.32
C HIS A 144 -8.38 -14.54 -9.20
N LEU A 145 -8.91 -15.56 -9.87
CA LEU A 145 -8.33 -16.90 -9.86
C LEU A 145 -6.90 -16.89 -10.41
N GLY A 146 -6.70 -16.40 -11.64
CA GLY A 146 -5.38 -16.30 -12.25
C GLY A 146 -4.39 -15.47 -11.40
N ARG A 147 -4.88 -14.41 -10.74
CA ARG A 147 -4.05 -13.60 -9.86
C ARG A 147 -3.66 -14.31 -8.56
N ILE A 148 -4.58 -15.03 -7.91
CA ILE A 148 -4.26 -15.82 -6.71
C ILE A 148 -3.29 -16.95 -7.06
N ASP A 149 -3.51 -17.66 -8.17
CA ASP A 149 -2.63 -18.74 -8.64
C ASP A 149 -1.20 -18.20 -8.84
N SER A 150 -1.06 -17.06 -9.54
CA SER A 150 0.23 -16.40 -9.76
C SER A 150 0.92 -16.00 -8.46
N LEU A 151 0.18 -15.42 -7.50
CA LEU A 151 0.73 -15.04 -6.21
C LEU A 151 1.14 -16.25 -5.38
N TRP A 152 0.36 -17.33 -5.41
CA TRP A 152 0.66 -18.57 -4.70
C TRP A 152 2.00 -19.16 -5.18
N GLU A 153 2.19 -19.24 -6.50
CA GLU A 153 3.40 -19.80 -7.10
C GLU A 153 4.65 -18.97 -6.85
N ASN A 154 4.52 -17.65 -6.71
CA ASN A 154 5.66 -16.75 -6.59
C ASN A 154 5.94 -16.30 -5.14
N THR A 155 5.03 -16.48 -4.19
CA THR A 155 5.24 -16.00 -2.82
C THR A 155 6.18 -16.92 -2.07
N GLY A 156 7.25 -16.35 -1.48
CA GLY A 156 8.29 -17.12 -0.79
C GLY A 156 9.31 -17.79 -1.71
N VAL A 157 9.18 -17.63 -3.04
CA VAL A 157 10.15 -18.11 -4.03
C VAL A 157 11.18 -17.03 -4.33
N ASN A 158 12.44 -17.42 -4.55
CA ASN A 158 13.52 -16.50 -4.93
C ASN A 158 13.22 -15.75 -6.22
N TRP A 159 13.78 -14.55 -6.37
CA TRP A 159 13.61 -13.73 -7.58
C TRP A 159 14.41 -14.33 -8.74
N SER A 160 13.80 -14.49 -9.90
CA SER A 160 14.50 -14.89 -11.13
C SER A 160 15.21 -13.71 -11.78
N ARG A 161 16.14 -13.99 -12.71
CA ARG A 161 16.76 -12.97 -13.58
C ARG A 161 15.70 -12.13 -14.29
N SER A 162 14.68 -12.75 -14.89
CA SER A 162 13.61 -12.04 -15.59
C SER A 162 12.84 -11.10 -14.65
N GLN A 163 12.43 -11.57 -13.47
CA GLN A 163 11.70 -10.71 -12.52
C GLN A 163 12.57 -9.55 -12.01
N SER A 164 13.88 -9.76 -11.85
CA SER A 164 14.82 -8.71 -11.49
C SER A 164 15.01 -7.70 -12.63
N LEU A 165 15.11 -8.17 -13.88
CA LEU A 165 15.15 -7.33 -15.09
C LEU A 165 13.91 -6.44 -15.23
N ALA A 166 12.72 -6.97 -14.95
CA ALA A 166 11.49 -6.18 -14.95
C ALA A 166 11.52 -5.05 -13.90
N ALA A 167 12.13 -5.28 -12.74
CA ALA A 167 12.32 -4.25 -11.72
C ALA A 167 13.37 -3.20 -12.14
N LEU A 168 14.47 -3.60 -12.79
CA LEU A 168 15.46 -2.66 -13.35
C LEU A 168 14.84 -1.79 -14.45
N HIS A 169 14.02 -2.40 -15.32
CA HIS A 169 13.28 -1.71 -16.37
C HIS A 169 12.36 -0.62 -15.79
N VAL A 170 11.54 -0.96 -14.80
CA VAL A 170 10.67 0.02 -14.13
C VAL A 170 11.48 1.08 -13.39
N TYR A 171 12.59 0.72 -12.74
CA TYR A 171 13.48 1.67 -12.08
C TYR A 171 14.01 2.70 -13.08
N GLN A 172 14.54 2.25 -14.22
CA GLN A 172 15.06 3.12 -15.28
C GLN A 172 13.95 4.00 -15.88
N TYR A 173 12.78 3.43 -16.17
CA TYR A 173 11.63 4.18 -16.69
C TYR A 173 11.15 5.29 -15.74
N THR A 174 11.28 5.07 -14.44
CA THR A 174 10.88 6.01 -13.39
C THR A 174 12.04 6.77 -12.76
N TYR A 175 13.22 6.74 -13.39
CA TYR A 175 14.43 7.34 -12.87
C TYR A 175 14.25 8.84 -12.61
N GLY A 176 14.77 9.34 -11.49
CA GLY A 176 14.52 10.72 -11.00
C GLY A 176 13.08 11.03 -10.57
N GLY A 177 12.10 10.19 -10.91
CA GLY A 177 10.67 10.40 -10.65
C GLY A 177 10.13 9.75 -9.38
N SER A 178 8.80 9.79 -9.26
CA SER A 178 8.03 9.19 -8.15
C SER A 178 7.63 7.75 -8.45
N LEU A 179 7.76 6.86 -7.47
CA LEU A 179 7.35 5.46 -7.55
C LEU A 179 5.91 5.30 -7.02
N SER A 180 4.93 5.44 -7.92
CA SER A 180 3.50 5.34 -7.56
C SER A 180 3.06 3.88 -7.37
N LEU A 181 2.25 3.64 -6.33
CA LEU A 181 1.63 2.34 -6.04
C LEU A 181 0.16 2.24 -6.50
N ARG A 182 -0.36 3.26 -7.21
CA ARG A 182 -1.73 3.27 -7.70
C ARG A 182 -1.91 2.32 -8.89
N ALA A 183 -3.08 1.70 -9.01
CA ALA A 183 -3.43 0.91 -10.19
C ALA A 183 -3.24 1.74 -11.49
N GLY A 184 -2.82 1.08 -12.56
CA GLY A 184 -2.50 1.74 -13.84
C GLY A 184 -1.15 2.49 -13.84
N GLN A 185 -0.23 2.11 -12.93
CA GLN A 185 1.12 2.68 -12.86
C GLN A 185 2.15 1.55 -13.03
N PRO A 186 3.41 1.87 -13.42
CA PRO A 186 4.40 0.85 -13.75
C PRO A 186 4.63 -0.20 -12.68
N ILE A 187 4.59 0.19 -11.38
CA ILE A 187 4.83 -0.77 -10.29
C ILE A 187 3.70 -1.80 -10.16
N PRO A 188 2.42 -1.42 -9.97
CA PRO A 188 1.35 -2.42 -9.89
C PRO A 188 1.13 -3.21 -11.18
N GLU A 189 1.30 -2.57 -12.35
CA GLU A 189 1.18 -3.24 -13.65
C GLU A 189 2.23 -4.33 -13.82
N THR A 190 3.51 -3.99 -13.63
CA THR A 190 4.58 -4.98 -13.78
C THR A 190 4.54 -6.03 -12.68
N ALA A 191 4.18 -5.68 -11.44
CA ALA A 191 3.96 -6.66 -10.37
C ALA A 191 2.86 -7.67 -10.72
N THR A 192 1.79 -7.20 -11.36
CA THR A 192 0.70 -8.04 -11.87
C THR A 192 1.20 -8.96 -12.96
N LEU A 193 1.89 -8.40 -13.95
CA LEU A 193 2.46 -9.12 -15.10
C LEU A 193 3.41 -10.25 -14.69
N ILE A 194 4.28 -10.02 -13.70
CA ILE A 194 5.28 -11.02 -13.27
C ILE A 194 4.81 -11.92 -12.12
N GLY A 195 3.55 -11.80 -11.70
CA GLY A 195 2.97 -12.63 -10.63
C GLY A 195 3.47 -12.32 -9.21
N ARG A 196 4.03 -11.13 -8.95
CA ARG A 196 4.55 -10.72 -7.62
C ARG A 196 3.60 -9.75 -6.92
N THR A 197 3.74 -9.63 -5.59
CA THR A 197 2.98 -8.63 -4.83
C THR A 197 3.46 -7.21 -5.17
N VAL A 198 2.54 -6.24 -5.17
CA VAL A 198 2.84 -4.83 -5.46
C VAL A 198 3.97 -4.31 -4.55
N LYS A 199 3.85 -4.55 -3.24
CA LYS A 199 4.86 -4.16 -2.25
C LYS A 199 6.20 -4.89 -2.45
N GLY A 200 6.17 -6.17 -2.78
CA GLY A 200 7.39 -6.94 -3.05
C GLY A 200 8.15 -6.41 -4.26
N PHE A 201 7.43 -6.10 -5.35
CA PHE A 201 8.00 -5.51 -6.54
C PHE A 201 8.49 -4.08 -6.31
N TYR A 202 7.75 -3.25 -5.58
CA TYR A 202 8.21 -1.92 -5.16
C TYR A 202 9.55 -1.97 -4.42
N ASN A 203 9.69 -2.85 -3.42
CA ASN A 203 10.95 -3.02 -2.70
C ASN A 203 12.07 -3.49 -3.65
N LYS A 204 11.73 -4.31 -4.64
CA LYS A 204 12.69 -4.76 -5.66
C LYS A 204 13.20 -3.61 -6.53
N VAL A 205 12.33 -2.69 -6.95
CA VAL A 205 12.73 -1.46 -7.66
C VAL A 205 13.64 -0.60 -6.77
N LEU A 206 13.35 -0.51 -5.47
CA LEU A 206 14.21 0.22 -4.52
C LEU A 206 15.57 -0.44 -4.27
N ASN A 207 15.73 -1.75 -4.49
CA ASN A 207 17.05 -2.39 -4.47
C ASN A 207 17.96 -1.80 -5.56
N PHE A 208 17.43 -1.57 -6.76
CA PHE A 208 18.19 -0.97 -7.86
C PHE A 208 18.58 0.48 -7.55
N ARG A 209 17.66 1.26 -6.98
CA ARG A 209 17.99 2.60 -6.46
C ARG A 209 19.16 2.56 -5.47
N HIS A 210 19.18 1.56 -4.57
CA HIS A 210 20.22 1.47 -3.54
C HIS A 210 21.61 1.17 -4.10
N ILE A 211 21.71 0.44 -5.21
CA ILE A 211 22.99 0.05 -5.82
C ILE A 211 23.41 0.97 -6.98
N ASP A 212 22.54 1.88 -7.42
CA ASP A 212 22.83 2.82 -8.49
C ASP A 212 23.72 3.96 -7.97
N PRO A 213 24.99 4.08 -8.42
CA PRO A 213 25.90 5.13 -7.96
C PRO A 213 25.45 6.55 -8.40
N ARG A 214 24.52 6.65 -9.34
CA ARG A 214 23.99 7.91 -9.89
C ARG A 214 22.84 8.48 -9.05
N ASP A 215 22.18 7.64 -8.26
CA ASP A 215 21.00 8.03 -7.48
C ASP A 215 21.34 8.16 -5.99
N GLN A 216 21.41 9.39 -5.50
CA GLN A 216 21.70 9.70 -4.09
C GLN A 216 20.48 9.54 -3.17
N ARG A 217 19.30 9.22 -3.71
CA ARG A 217 18.08 9.03 -2.92
C ARG A 217 18.12 7.70 -2.20
N ALA A 218 17.51 7.64 -1.02
CA ALA A 218 17.42 6.40 -0.24
C ALA A 218 16.72 5.28 -1.05
N GLY A 219 17.42 4.15 -1.17
CA GLY A 219 16.89 2.89 -1.68
C GLY A 219 16.63 1.88 -0.56
N PHE A 220 16.38 0.63 -0.93
CA PHE A 220 16.20 -0.48 0.01
C PHE A 220 17.44 -1.38 -0.01
N SER A 221 18.06 -1.59 1.15
CA SER A 221 19.30 -2.37 1.28
C SER A 221 19.06 -3.88 1.25
N GLY A 222 18.41 -4.36 0.19
CA GLY A 222 18.02 -5.75 -0.01
C GLY A 222 18.45 -6.34 -1.36
N ALA A 223 19.36 -5.68 -2.08
CA ALA A 223 19.85 -6.12 -3.38
C ALA A 223 20.64 -7.43 -3.25
N GLY A 224 20.08 -8.50 -3.80
CA GLY A 224 20.69 -9.83 -3.81
C GLY A 224 21.68 -10.03 -4.97
N GLU A 225 22.24 -11.23 -5.07
CA GLU A 225 23.17 -11.62 -6.15
C GLU A 225 22.57 -11.41 -7.54
N VAL A 226 21.37 -11.94 -7.78
CA VAL A 226 20.63 -11.79 -9.05
C VAL A 226 20.43 -10.31 -9.44
N ASP A 227 20.25 -9.40 -8.46
CA ASP A 227 20.05 -7.98 -8.74
C ASP A 227 21.34 -7.32 -9.21
N ARG A 228 22.47 -7.74 -8.64
CA ARG A 228 23.80 -7.26 -9.01
C ARG A 228 24.23 -7.82 -10.35
N GLU A 229 23.88 -9.07 -10.66
CA GLU A 229 24.12 -9.67 -11.97
C GLU A 229 23.35 -8.92 -13.07
N VAL A 230 22.04 -8.70 -12.87
CA VAL A 230 21.22 -7.93 -13.81
C VAL A 230 21.71 -6.49 -13.91
N TRP A 231 22.11 -5.86 -12.79
CA TRP A 231 22.72 -4.54 -12.83
C TRP A 231 24.01 -4.53 -13.67
N ALA A 232 24.95 -5.44 -13.42
CA ALA A 232 26.21 -5.52 -14.15
C ALA A 232 26.03 -5.81 -15.64
N GLU A 233 24.96 -6.51 -16.01
CA GLU A 233 24.62 -6.78 -17.41
C GLU A 233 24.24 -5.51 -18.18
N PHE A 234 23.44 -4.63 -17.56
CA PHE A 234 22.84 -3.47 -18.25
C PHE A 234 23.44 -2.12 -17.85
N PHE A 235 24.26 -2.05 -16.80
CA PHE A 235 24.93 -0.82 -16.39
C PHE A 235 26.34 -0.73 -16.99
N ASP A 236 26.65 0.40 -17.60
CA ASP A 236 27.96 0.73 -18.10
C ASP A 236 28.73 1.58 -17.07
N PRO A 237 29.76 1.04 -16.41
CA PRO A 237 30.50 1.77 -15.39
C PRO A 237 31.40 2.88 -15.98
N GLU A 238 31.84 2.77 -17.24
CA GLU A 238 32.69 3.78 -17.87
C GLU A 238 31.86 5.00 -18.29
N ALA A 239 30.69 4.75 -18.88
CA ALA A 239 29.75 5.81 -19.24
C ALA A 239 28.92 6.31 -18.03
N ASN A 240 28.90 5.56 -16.93
CA ASN A 240 28.03 5.79 -15.77
C ASN A 240 26.55 5.88 -16.20
N GLU A 241 26.10 4.94 -17.02
CA GLU A 241 24.76 4.94 -17.63
C GLU A 241 24.17 3.53 -17.76
N ILE A 242 22.84 3.43 -17.83
CA ILE A 242 22.16 2.16 -18.15
C ILE A 242 22.02 2.06 -19.67
N ARG A 243 22.40 0.90 -20.23
CA ARG A 243 22.21 0.48 -21.63
C ARG A 243 20.72 0.29 -21.92
N THR A 244 20.01 1.41 -22.03
CA THR A 244 18.55 1.47 -22.05
C THR A 244 17.95 0.71 -23.22
N GLU A 245 18.56 0.78 -24.42
CA GLU A 245 18.09 0.04 -25.59
C GLU A 245 18.20 -1.49 -25.42
N ALA A 246 19.29 -1.97 -24.82
CA ALA A 246 19.48 -3.39 -24.54
C ALA A 246 18.49 -3.89 -23.47
N LEU A 247 18.28 -3.09 -22.43
CA LEU A 247 17.31 -3.38 -21.36
C LEU A 247 15.88 -3.44 -21.89
N GLU A 248 15.48 -2.47 -22.72
CA GLU A 248 14.16 -2.43 -23.37
C GLU A 248 14.00 -3.62 -24.32
N GLY A 249 15.01 -3.91 -25.15
CA GLY A 249 14.98 -5.04 -26.08
C GLY A 249 14.75 -6.38 -25.37
N GLU A 250 15.45 -6.62 -24.26
CA GLU A 250 15.28 -7.83 -23.46
C GLU A 250 13.93 -7.87 -22.73
N TYR A 251 13.44 -6.73 -22.22
CA TYR A 251 12.09 -6.62 -21.65
C TYR A 251 11.01 -6.95 -22.68
N GLN A 252 11.11 -6.42 -23.90
CA GLN A 252 10.18 -6.72 -24.99
C GLN A 252 10.29 -8.17 -25.47
N ARG A 253 11.48 -8.78 -25.47
CA ARG A 253 11.64 -10.21 -25.79
C ARG A 253 10.89 -11.10 -24.79
N LEU A 254 10.89 -10.71 -23.52
CA LEU A 254 10.25 -11.48 -22.43
C LEU A 254 8.74 -11.23 -22.32
N TRP A 255 8.27 -9.99 -22.52
CA TRP A 255 6.86 -9.60 -22.27
C TRP A 255 6.16 -8.82 -23.39
N GLY A 256 6.83 -8.53 -24.51
CA GLY A 256 6.27 -7.73 -25.61
C GLY A 256 5.08 -8.37 -26.32
N GLY A 257 4.92 -9.70 -26.21
CA GLY A 257 3.75 -10.43 -26.71
C GLY A 257 2.47 -10.16 -25.91
N SER A 258 2.56 -10.13 -24.58
CA SER A 258 1.41 -9.94 -23.67
C SER A 258 0.78 -8.55 -23.80
N SER A 259 1.61 -7.53 -24.04
CA SER A 259 1.18 -6.12 -24.18
C SER A 259 0.31 -5.83 -25.42
N ARG A 260 0.35 -6.70 -26.45
CA ARG A 260 -0.46 -6.55 -27.67
C ARG A 260 -1.88 -7.12 -27.52
N GLU A 261 -2.07 -8.13 -26.67
CA GLU A 261 -3.37 -8.74 -26.41
C GLU A 261 -4.19 -7.93 -25.40
N SER A 262 -3.56 -7.40 -24.34
CA SER A 262 -4.22 -6.50 -23.37
C SER A 262 -4.74 -5.22 -24.02
N ARG A 263 -3.98 -4.62 -24.95
CA ARG A 263 -4.40 -3.43 -25.71
C ARG A 263 -5.61 -3.66 -26.63
N ARG A 264 -5.80 -4.88 -27.16
CA ARG A 264 -6.99 -5.23 -27.95
C ARG A 264 -8.24 -5.41 -27.09
N GLN A 265 -8.09 -5.80 -25.82
CA GLN A 265 -9.22 -6.01 -24.90
C GLN A 265 -9.67 -4.72 -24.18
N GLU A 266 -8.74 -3.80 -23.87
CA GLU A 266 -9.09 -2.51 -23.23
C GLU A 266 -9.81 -1.56 -24.18
N GLN A 267 -9.48 -1.58 -25.47
CA GLN A 267 -10.16 -0.77 -26.49
C GLN A 267 -11.64 -1.15 -26.68
N GLY A 268 -12.06 -2.35 -26.23
CA GLY A 268 -13.46 -2.80 -26.27
C GLY A 268 -14.25 -2.58 -24.97
N LYS A 269 -13.61 -2.14 -23.87
CA LYS A 269 -14.26 -1.96 -22.56
C LYS A 269 -14.45 -0.50 -22.15
N ALA A 270 -13.74 0.45 -22.76
CA ALA A 270 -13.84 1.88 -22.45
C ALA A 270 -15.21 2.50 -22.84
N ASP A 271 -16.03 1.80 -23.63
CA ASP A 271 -17.33 2.30 -24.08
C ASP A 271 -18.49 2.09 -23.08
N ALA A 272 -18.26 1.45 -21.91
CA ALA A 272 -19.37 0.84 -21.16
C ALA A 272 -19.64 1.26 -19.70
N ALA A 273 -18.84 2.09 -19.00
CA ALA A 273 -19.18 2.39 -17.60
C ALA A 273 -18.69 3.74 -17.06
N GLY A 274 -19.64 4.63 -16.75
CA GLY A 274 -19.44 5.85 -15.99
C GLY A 274 -20.20 5.87 -14.65
N SER A 275 -19.57 6.54 -13.67
CA SER A 275 -20.13 7.35 -12.55
C SER A 275 -20.65 6.73 -11.22
N GLY A 276 -20.20 7.33 -10.10
CA GLY A 276 -20.83 7.46 -8.75
C GLY A 276 -20.42 6.43 -7.66
N ALA A 277 -20.26 6.69 -6.36
CA ALA A 277 -20.38 7.84 -5.43
C ALA A 277 -19.73 7.50 -4.06
N GLY A 278 -19.43 8.49 -3.19
CA GLY A 278 -18.67 8.36 -1.93
C GLY A 278 -19.48 8.22 -0.61
N SER A 279 -18.77 8.05 0.53
CA SER A 279 -19.34 8.10 1.90
C SER A 279 -18.33 8.59 2.96
N ASP A 280 -18.86 9.15 4.04
CA ASP A 280 -18.31 10.11 5.01
C ASP A 280 -17.53 9.48 6.18
N TYR A 281 -16.31 9.97 6.49
CA TYR A 281 -15.46 9.50 7.61
C TYR A 281 -14.94 10.66 8.48
N GLN A 282 -15.19 10.59 9.79
CA GLN A 282 -14.77 11.59 10.77
C GLN A 282 -13.29 11.40 11.16
N TYR A 283 -12.42 12.26 10.63
CA TYR A 283 -10.95 12.21 10.74
C TYR A 283 -10.39 12.74 12.07
N ARG A 284 -9.29 12.13 12.54
CA ARG A 284 -8.39 12.66 13.58
C ARG A 284 -6.98 12.83 12.99
N PRO A 285 -6.32 14.00 13.14
CA PRO A 285 -5.01 14.25 12.53
C PRO A 285 -3.91 13.31 13.03
N GLY A 286 -3.20 12.69 12.08
CA GLY A 286 -1.94 12.02 12.36
C GLY A 286 -0.82 13.03 12.67
N PRO A 287 0.28 12.60 13.32
CA PRO A 287 1.37 13.49 13.71
C PRO A 287 2.05 14.11 12.48
N ALA A 288 2.54 15.35 12.64
CA ALA A 288 3.33 16.01 11.60
C ALA A 288 4.60 15.17 11.28
N PRO A 289 5.03 15.13 10.01
CA PRO A 289 6.33 14.58 9.66
C PRO A 289 7.42 15.33 10.44
N ARG A 290 8.29 14.61 11.18
CA ARG A 290 9.41 15.22 11.88
C ARG A 290 10.43 15.77 10.87
N ILE A 291 10.93 16.97 11.17
CA ILE A 291 12.03 17.62 10.46
C ILE A 291 13.33 16.92 10.88
N GLU A 292 13.61 15.72 10.36
CA GLU A 292 14.95 15.13 10.47
C GLU A 292 15.34 14.62 9.09
N GLY A 293 16.28 15.34 8.46
CA GLY A 293 16.84 15.00 7.15
C GLY A 293 17.19 16.19 6.25
N TYR A 294 16.79 17.42 6.58
CA TYR A 294 17.24 18.61 5.86
C TYR A 294 18.47 19.22 6.54
N SER A 295 19.65 18.71 6.20
CA SER A 295 20.82 19.60 6.20
C SER A 295 20.56 20.62 5.09
N VAL A 296 20.29 21.85 5.47
CA VAL A 296 20.28 23.00 4.57
C VAL A 296 21.73 23.18 4.09
N ILE A 297 22.12 22.46 3.04
CA ILE A 297 23.17 22.96 2.17
C ILE A 297 22.52 24.15 1.45
N PRO A 298 23.09 25.36 1.53
CA PRO A 298 22.43 26.60 1.14
C PRO A 298 22.36 26.69 -0.38
N ILE A 299 21.43 25.97 -0.99
CA ILE A 299 20.91 26.39 -2.29
C ILE A 299 19.99 27.57 -1.97
N GLN A 300 20.54 28.76 -2.14
CA GLN A 300 19.77 30.00 -2.10
C GLN A 300 18.65 29.89 -3.14
N HIS A 301 17.45 29.58 -2.69
CA HIS A 301 16.28 29.73 -3.53
C HIS A 301 15.95 31.22 -3.62
N GLU A 302 15.76 31.72 -4.84
CA GLU A 302 15.50 33.14 -5.11
C GLU A 302 14.26 33.67 -4.38
N ARG A 303 13.31 32.80 -4.02
CA ARG A 303 12.02 33.16 -3.42
C ARG A 303 11.62 32.18 -2.33
N TRP A 304 11.15 32.72 -1.21
CA TRP A 304 10.58 31.95 -0.11
C TRP A 304 9.14 32.39 0.11
N PHE A 305 8.32 31.48 0.64
CA PHE A 305 6.92 31.78 0.92
C PHE A 305 6.54 31.33 2.31
N VAL A 306 5.77 32.16 3.00
CA VAL A 306 4.92 31.72 4.11
C VAL A 306 3.55 31.41 3.50
N TYR A 307 2.99 30.25 3.83
CA TYR A 307 1.75 29.76 3.24
C TYR A 307 0.75 29.33 4.31
N VAL A 308 -0.53 29.38 3.95
CA VAL A 308 -1.63 28.86 4.74
C VAL A 308 -2.32 27.76 3.95
N LEU A 309 -2.43 26.58 4.55
CA LEU A 309 -3.29 25.52 4.06
C LEU A 309 -4.61 25.54 4.84
N ALA A 310 -5.73 25.56 4.15
CA ALA A 310 -7.04 25.43 4.75
C ALA A 310 -7.63 24.06 4.45
N LEU A 311 -8.13 23.38 5.47
CA LEU A 311 -8.86 22.15 5.27
C LEU A 311 -10.19 22.46 4.56
N ASN A 312 -10.61 21.61 3.61
CA ASN A 312 -11.82 21.81 2.79
C ASN A 312 -13.11 21.96 3.60
N ASN A 313 -13.16 21.40 4.81
CA ASN A 313 -14.27 21.57 5.76
C ASN A 313 -14.19 22.86 6.61
N LYS A 314 -13.19 23.71 6.38
CA LYS A 314 -12.92 25.00 7.07
C LYS A 314 -12.69 24.91 8.58
N LYS A 315 -12.44 23.72 9.13
CA LYS A 315 -12.26 23.54 10.59
C LYS A 315 -10.84 23.76 11.08
N ALA A 316 -9.85 23.68 10.20
CA ALA A 316 -8.45 23.78 10.55
C ALA A 316 -7.66 24.55 9.50
N LEU A 317 -6.73 25.37 9.98
CA LEU A 317 -5.75 26.09 9.17
C LEU A 317 -4.36 25.66 9.60
N LYS A 318 -3.47 25.43 8.64
CA LYS A 318 -2.06 25.18 8.89
C LYS A 318 -1.24 26.34 8.35
N VAL A 319 -0.34 26.87 9.17
CA VAL A 319 0.70 27.82 8.73
C VAL A 319 1.99 27.04 8.48
N GLY A 320 2.74 27.44 7.46
CA GLY A 320 3.98 26.80 7.03
C GLY A 320 4.87 27.76 6.24
N TYR A 321 6.17 27.46 6.09
CA TYR A 321 7.00 28.12 5.09
C TYR A 321 7.71 27.13 4.14
N SER A 322 7.95 27.54 2.90
CA SER A 322 8.64 26.74 1.87
C SER A 322 8.96 27.58 0.63
N HIS A 323 10.00 27.21 -0.13
CA HIS A 323 10.22 27.70 -1.49
C HIS A 323 9.22 27.12 -2.53
N ALA A 324 8.47 26.06 -2.17
CA ALA A 324 7.49 25.41 -3.06
C ALA A 324 6.19 25.02 -2.31
N PRO A 325 5.32 25.98 -1.95
CA PRO A 325 4.08 25.72 -1.20
C PRO A 325 3.13 24.70 -1.83
N LYS A 326 3.06 24.64 -3.17
CA LYS A 326 2.25 23.63 -3.89
C LYS A 326 2.78 22.20 -3.68
N SER A 327 4.09 22.03 -3.60
CA SER A 327 4.69 20.72 -3.28
C SER A 327 4.40 20.30 -1.84
N ARG A 328 4.37 21.27 -0.90
CA ARG A 328 3.94 21.04 0.49
C ARG A 328 2.47 20.67 0.57
N LEU A 329 1.59 21.40 -0.11
CA LEU A 329 0.17 21.07 -0.25
C LEU A 329 -0.03 19.62 -0.71
N SER A 330 0.65 19.22 -1.79
CA SER A 330 0.60 17.86 -2.32
C SER A 330 1.09 16.82 -1.30
N ALA A 331 2.13 17.12 -0.51
CA ALA A 331 2.61 16.25 0.56
C ALA A 331 1.59 16.10 1.71
N TYR A 332 0.96 17.20 2.14
CA TYR A 332 -0.09 17.16 3.16
C TYR A 332 -1.33 16.39 2.67
N ASN A 333 -1.73 16.60 1.41
CA ASN A 333 -2.82 15.84 0.81
C ASN A 333 -2.50 14.35 0.65
N ARG A 334 -1.27 13.97 0.30
CA ARG A 334 -0.85 12.56 0.33
C ARG A 334 -0.97 11.93 1.73
N THR A 335 -0.78 12.72 2.79
CA THR A 335 -0.82 12.23 4.18
C THR A 335 -2.26 12.09 4.71
N ILE A 336 -3.15 13.03 4.37
CA ILE A 336 -4.55 12.98 4.82
C ILE A 336 -5.46 12.12 3.91
N MET A 337 -4.97 11.76 2.72
CA MET A 337 -5.64 10.89 1.75
C MET A 337 -7.09 11.37 1.45
N PRO A 338 -7.27 12.48 0.71
CA PRO A 338 -8.58 13.04 0.40
C PRO A 338 -9.57 12.05 -0.21
N GLU A 339 -9.07 11.10 -0.98
CA GLU A 339 -9.83 10.02 -1.60
C GLU A 339 -10.38 8.99 -0.60
N VAL A 340 -9.82 8.93 0.62
CA VAL A 340 -10.24 8.03 1.70
C VAL A 340 -11.00 8.78 2.80
N THR A 341 -10.55 9.99 3.16
CA THR A 341 -11.12 10.75 4.28
C THR A 341 -12.18 11.77 3.88
N GLY A 342 -12.31 12.09 2.58
CA GLY A 342 -13.12 13.20 2.10
C GLY A 342 -12.54 14.58 2.45
N LEU A 343 -11.38 14.63 3.10
CA LEU A 343 -10.74 15.86 3.57
C LEU A 343 -9.51 16.18 2.73
N SER A 344 -9.45 17.40 2.21
CA SER A 344 -8.29 17.92 1.50
C SER A 344 -7.84 19.24 2.09
N TRP A 345 -6.54 19.41 2.20
CA TRP A 345 -5.94 20.73 2.32
C TRP A 345 -6.05 21.44 0.98
N ASN A 346 -6.26 22.74 1.04
CA ASN A 346 -6.19 23.66 -0.10
C ASN A 346 -5.21 24.76 0.26
N LEU A 347 -4.41 25.21 -0.72
CA LEU A 347 -3.54 26.36 -0.53
C LEU A 347 -4.40 27.61 -0.51
N ALA A 348 -4.65 28.15 0.68
CA ALA A 348 -5.57 29.26 0.88
C ALA A 348 -4.87 30.62 0.79
N PHE A 349 -3.57 30.67 1.09
CA PHE A 349 -2.77 31.88 1.00
C PHE A 349 -1.29 31.57 0.82
N THR A 350 -0.58 32.45 0.12
CA THR A 350 0.88 32.47 0.00
C THR A 350 1.36 33.92 0.03
N HIS A 351 2.39 34.19 0.82
CA HIS A 351 3.07 35.48 0.89
C HIS A 351 4.55 35.29 0.63
N GLU A 352 5.07 35.94 -0.41
CA GLU A 352 6.48 35.88 -0.79
C GLU A 352 7.33 36.72 0.17
N VAL A 353 8.47 36.19 0.59
CA VAL A 353 9.43 36.82 1.50
C VAL A 353 10.86 36.63 0.98
N PRO A 354 11.77 37.59 1.27
CA PRO A 354 13.06 37.68 0.58
C PRO A 354 14.08 36.62 1.01
N SER A 355 13.87 35.92 2.12
CA SER A 355 14.79 34.87 2.57
C SER A 355 14.10 33.81 3.43
N VAL A 356 14.74 32.66 3.57
CA VAL A 356 14.32 31.59 4.48
C VAL A 356 14.22 32.07 5.93
N LYS A 357 15.15 32.92 6.37
CA LYS A 357 15.21 33.44 7.73
C LYS A 357 14.01 34.34 8.03
N VAL A 358 13.63 35.20 7.07
CA VAL A 358 12.42 36.00 7.18
C VAL A 358 11.18 35.10 7.18
N ALA A 359 11.14 34.06 6.35
CA ALA A 359 10.02 33.12 6.28
C ALA A 359 9.80 32.39 7.62
N GLU A 360 10.87 31.89 8.22
CA GLU A 360 10.87 31.20 9.52
C GLU A 360 10.41 32.13 10.65
N LEU A 361 10.99 33.34 10.75
CA LEU A 361 10.59 34.32 11.78
C LEU A 361 9.14 34.76 11.61
N THR A 362 8.69 34.95 10.37
CA THR A 362 7.30 35.33 10.07
C THR A 362 6.32 34.23 10.49
N GLU A 363 6.63 32.96 10.19
CA GLU A 363 5.82 31.82 10.63
C GLU A 363 5.77 31.75 12.15
N GLN A 364 6.91 31.79 12.84
CA GLN A 364 6.99 31.68 14.29
C GLN A 364 6.22 32.80 15.00
N LYS A 365 6.41 34.06 14.58
CA LYS A 365 5.66 35.20 15.12
C LYS A 365 4.16 35.04 14.91
N THR A 366 3.75 34.57 13.73
CA THR A 366 2.34 34.32 13.41
C THR A 366 1.77 33.21 14.29
N LEU A 367 2.45 32.07 14.43
CA LEU A 367 2.00 30.98 15.29
C LEU A 367 1.91 31.41 16.76
N ASN A 368 2.90 32.17 17.26
CA ASN A 368 2.90 32.68 18.63
C ASN A 368 1.73 33.64 18.90
N GLN A 369 1.37 34.49 17.94
CA GLN A 369 0.21 35.38 18.04
C GLN A 369 -1.10 34.61 18.22
N PHE A 370 -1.19 33.38 17.71
CA PHE A 370 -2.36 32.50 17.83
C PHE A 370 -2.12 31.29 18.75
N ALA A 371 -1.16 31.34 19.68
CA ALA A 371 -0.78 30.20 20.52
C ALA A 371 -1.98 29.56 21.26
N GLY A 372 -2.93 30.36 21.74
CA GLY A 372 -4.16 29.88 22.39
C GLY A 372 -5.17 29.17 21.47
N LYS A 373 -4.90 29.11 20.16
CA LYS A 373 -5.72 28.46 19.14
C LYS A 373 -5.01 27.29 18.46
N GLN A 374 -3.78 26.99 18.87
CA GLN A 374 -3.01 25.85 18.36
C GLN A 374 -3.55 24.53 18.89
N LEU A 375 -3.48 23.48 18.07
CA LEU A 375 -3.74 22.12 18.52
C LEU A 375 -2.62 21.65 19.46
N PRO A 376 -2.94 21.10 20.64
CA PRO A 376 -1.92 20.62 21.59
C PRO A 376 -1.01 19.53 21.02
N SER A 377 -1.52 18.75 20.06
CA SER A 377 -0.78 17.69 19.39
C SER A 377 0.07 18.18 18.22
N ASN A 378 -0.15 19.41 17.73
CA ASN A 378 0.53 19.97 16.57
C ASN A 378 0.45 21.50 16.58
N GLY A 379 1.49 22.16 17.09
CA GLY A 379 1.56 23.62 17.25
C GLY A 379 1.47 24.42 15.94
N GLU A 380 1.54 23.78 14.78
CA GLU A 380 1.46 24.44 13.48
C GLU A 380 0.01 24.48 12.91
N ILE A 381 -0.94 23.80 13.57
CA ILE A 381 -2.33 23.74 13.15
C ILE A 381 -3.20 24.55 14.12
N LEU A 382 -3.95 25.49 13.57
CA LEU A 382 -4.86 26.40 14.26
C LEU A 382 -6.30 25.97 14.04
N MET A 383 -7.13 26.02 15.10
CA MET A 383 -8.57 25.76 15.03
C MET A 383 -9.38 26.97 15.51
N GLY A 384 -10.52 27.22 14.85
CA GLY A 384 -11.41 28.31 15.24
C GLY A 384 -10.84 29.72 15.01
N VAL A 385 -10.03 29.87 13.96
CA VAL A 385 -9.45 31.13 13.49
C VAL A 385 -9.81 31.30 12.01
N ASP A 386 -10.15 32.51 11.60
CA ASP A 386 -10.46 32.80 10.19
C ASP A 386 -9.19 32.95 9.34
N VAL A 387 -9.28 32.57 8.06
CA VAL A 387 -8.13 32.64 7.16
C VAL A 387 -7.66 34.09 6.94
N VAL A 388 -8.57 35.06 6.93
CA VAL A 388 -8.25 36.48 6.73
C VAL A 388 -7.46 37.04 7.91
N GLU A 389 -7.78 36.61 9.14
CA GLU A 389 -7.04 37.03 10.34
C GLU A 389 -5.59 36.55 10.30
N ILE A 390 -5.36 35.31 9.85
CA ILE A 390 -4.02 34.76 9.67
C ILE A 390 -3.28 35.47 8.53
N GLN A 391 -3.96 35.78 7.42
CA GLN A 391 -3.36 36.51 6.31
C GLN A 391 -2.84 37.89 6.73
N LEU A 392 -3.67 38.65 7.45
CA LEU A 392 -3.28 39.96 7.97
C LEU A 392 -2.11 39.87 8.96
N ALA A 393 -2.10 38.85 9.81
CA ALA A 393 -0.99 38.58 10.73
C ALA A 393 0.30 38.24 9.97
N ILE A 394 0.25 37.38 8.94
CA ILE A 394 1.42 37.03 8.13
C ILE A 394 2.00 38.26 7.43
N ILE A 395 1.17 39.13 6.85
CA ILE A 395 1.61 40.35 6.16
C ILE A 395 2.25 41.34 7.15
N LYS A 396 1.67 41.50 8.34
CA LYS A 396 2.24 42.37 9.37
C LYS A 396 3.58 41.82 9.89
N ASN A 397 3.59 40.54 10.28
CA ASN A 397 4.75 39.89 10.86
C ASN A 397 5.91 39.73 9.85
N SER A 398 5.62 39.68 8.55
CA SER A 398 6.66 39.66 7.51
C SER A 398 7.40 40.98 7.42
N GLY A 399 6.70 42.11 7.52
CA GLY A 399 7.33 43.44 7.63
C GLY A 399 8.26 43.52 8.84
N ASP A 400 7.75 43.14 10.02
CA ASP A 400 8.53 43.14 11.27
C ASP A 400 9.73 42.18 11.20
N ALA A 401 9.61 41.04 10.52
CA ALA A 401 10.70 40.08 10.33
C ALA A 401 11.75 40.57 9.33
N VAL A 402 11.37 41.28 8.27
CA VAL A 402 12.30 41.92 7.33
C VAL A 402 13.13 42.98 8.04
N ASP A 403 12.49 43.83 8.85
CA ASP A 403 13.19 44.88 9.61
C ASP A 403 14.17 44.28 10.63
N GLU A 404 13.77 43.21 11.33
CA GLU A 404 14.61 42.54 12.33
C GLU A 404 15.84 41.84 11.71
N VAL A 405 15.65 41.16 10.58
CA VAL A 405 16.75 40.54 9.83
C VAL A 405 17.68 41.59 9.24
N SER A 406 17.14 42.71 8.75
CA SER A 406 17.92 43.83 8.19
C SER A 406 18.70 44.61 9.26
N ALA A 407 18.18 44.66 10.49
CA ALA A 407 18.83 45.29 11.64
C ALA A 407 19.94 44.43 12.29
N GLY A 408 20.24 43.24 11.76
CA GLY A 408 21.33 42.38 12.24
C GLY A 408 21.13 41.78 13.64
N ARG A 409 19.91 41.78 14.17
CA ARG A 409 19.62 41.19 15.49
C ARG A 409 19.47 39.68 15.38
N GLY A 410 20.60 38.97 15.33
CA GLY A 410 20.65 37.52 15.40
C GLY A 410 20.53 37.01 16.84
N VAL A 411 19.36 36.46 17.18
CA VAL A 411 19.11 35.29 18.05
C VAL A 411 20.06 35.10 19.24
N THR A 412 19.59 35.42 20.45
CA THR A 412 20.02 34.70 21.66
C THR A 412 19.69 33.23 21.49
N GLU A 413 20.70 32.36 21.61
CA GLU A 413 20.55 30.93 21.87
C GLU A 413 19.50 30.71 22.96
N ILE A 414 18.41 30.00 22.66
CA ILE A 414 17.55 29.44 23.70
C ILE A 414 17.15 28.01 23.28
N GLY A 415 17.94 27.06 23.81
CA GLY A 415 17.49 25.83 24.44
C GLY A 415 16.71 24.81 23.61
N GLU A 416 17.32 23.66 23.35
CA GLU A 416 16.58 22.39 23.30
C GLU A 416 15.73 22.23 24.58
N PRO A 417 14.49 21.78 24.44
CA PRO A 417 14.11 20.66 25.30
C PRO A 417 13.34 19.57 24.56
N TRP A 418 13.40 18.37 25.14
CA TRP A 418 12.62 17.15 24.82
C TRP A 418 13.24 16.12 23.87
N ARG A 419 14.46 15.68 24.21
CA ARG A 419 14.79 14.24 24.18
C ARG A 419 14.50 13.63 25.54
N SER A 420 13.57 12.67 25.58
CA SER A 420 13.44 11.52 26.50
C SER A 420 11.97 11.25 26.85
N PHE A 421 11.47 10.08 26.47
CA PHE A 421 10.84 9.07 27.32
C PHE A 421 10.31 7.96 26.40
N ILE A 422 10.93 6.77 26.53
CA ILE A 422 10.57 5.40 26.13
C ILE A 422 9.52 5.22 25.02
#